data_AF-A0A975A8L3-F1
#
_entry.id   AF-A0A975A8L3-F1
#
_cell.length_a   1.000
_cell.length_b   1.000
_cell.length_c   1.000
_cell.angle_alpha   90.00
_cell.angle_beta   90.00
_cell.angle_gamma   90.00
#
_symmetry.space_group_name_H-M   'P 1'
#
loop_
_entity.id
_entity.type
_entity.pdbx_description
1 polymer ?
#
loop_
_entity_poly.entity_id
_entity_poly.type
_entity_poly.pdbx_seq_one_letter_code
_entity_poly.pdbx_strand_id
1 'polypeptide(L)'
;MTRDLKVVKRNGWTWHIVDPQLLDGWFNDWESFCQDSCIKSNPVRRVFTVDNLFHVKLEQPLGAGRKLKSFFSPKASKEFNVGRALEAAGIKVVKHLGWARKGSHNMLLTESLQAAVSVHDYWMRQIVFNGGDRTHFLLNYAAFLKEFLNSGFYHPDFHCGNILYSPQSKSFALVDVYGISKPARLTAKQRHIHEHIVFEFKYGIDREEAAALIVAAGIKKDINSALSFWHKGLTAEYRRIRNAFPKRLQQLNEYYPKYVNRIETDDSRVFVIKLFPTGLAEFTAGEIPDNLNGNHFDVMQVPADAARDLWIKSFKLNLLGIDHIQPLIFEEPNVLYFEKVQKGTSEAFPEDIACLEEKAELCGIEIADTRILKTAAGRVMIEDIRQVGLD
;
A
#
# COMPACT_ATOMS: atom_id res chain seq x y z
N MET A 1 -29.04 11.56 9.24
CA MET A 1 -30.11 11.48 8.23
C MET A 1 -29.81 10.34 7.27
N THR A 2 -30.54 9.23 7.36
CA THR A 2 -30.54 8.18 6.33
C THR A 2 -31.25 8.75 5.10
N ARG A 3 -30.50 9.11 4.04
CA ARG A 3 -31.11 9.38 2.74
C ARG A 3 -31.73 8.08 2.25
N ASP A 4 -33.03 8.09 1.97
CA ASP A 4 -33.71 6.96 1.35
C ASP A 4 -33.12 6.70 -0.03
N LEU A 5 -32.86 5.42 -0.33
CA LEU A 5 -32.38 5.03 -1.65
C LEU A 5 -33.53 5.10 -2.65
N LYS A 6 -33.27 5.73 -3.79
CA LYS A 6 -34.15 5.73 -4.95
C LYS A 6 -33.81 4.51 -5.82
N VAL A 7 -34.85 3.87 -6.35
CA VAL A 7 -34.71 2.71 -7.24
C VAL A 7 -34.90 3.17 -8.68
N VAL A 8 -33.90 2.90 -9.53
CA VAL A 8 -33.89 3.31 -10.95
C VAL A 8 -33.56 2.11 -11.83
N LYS A 9 -34.27 1.96 -12.95
CA LYS A 9 -33.96 0.95 -13.98
C LYS A 9 -33.43 1.63 -15.24
N ARG A 10 -32.21 1.29 -15.66
CA ARG A 10 -31.55 1.80 -16.89
C ARG A 10 -30.68 0.70 -17.50
N ASN A 11 -30.75 0.47 -18.82
CA ASN A 11 -29.91 -0.49 -19.57
C ASN A 11 -29.89 -1.93 -18.99
N GLY A 12 -31.03 -2.36 -18.43
CA GLY A 12 -31.18 -3.67 -17.77
C GLY A 12 -30.58 -3.75 -16.36
N TRP A 13 -29.98 -2.68 -15.86
CA TRP A 13 -29.52 -2.56 -14.48
C TRP A 13 -30.63 -2.01 -13.58
N THR A 14 -30.72 -2.54 -12.37
CA THR A 14 -31.52 -1.96 -11.28
C THR A 14 -30.57 -1.33 -10.28
N TRP A 15 -30.59 0.00 -10.21
CA TRP A 15 -29.83 0.81 -9.27
C TRP A 15 -30.62 1.11 -8.00
N HIS A 16 -29.93 1.05 -6.87
CA HIS A 16 -30.34 1.58 -5.58
C HIS A 16 -29.36 2.69 -5.21
N ILE A 17 -29.76 3.94 -5.37
CA ILE A 17 -28.85 5.10 -5.37
C ILE A 17 -29.40 6.26 -4.55
N VAL A 18 -28.52 7.04 -3.92
CA VAL A 18 -28.92 8.21 -3.12
C VAL A 18 -29.53 9.32 -3.97
N ASP A 19 -29.08 9.45 -5.22
CA ASP A 19 -29.61 10.41 -6.18
C ASP A 19 -29.47 9.90 -7.63
N PRO A 20 -30.58 9.68 -8.37
CA PRO A 20 -30.59 9.26 -9.76
C PRO A 20 -29.75 10.13 -10.70
N GLN A 21 -29.60 11.43 -10.41
CA GLN A 21 -28.83 12.34 -11.25
C GLN A 21 -27.34 11.98 -11.31
N LEU A 22 -26.83 11.25 -10.30
CA LEU A 22 -25.45 10.74 -10.30
C LEU A 22 -25.16 9.72 -11.42
N LEU A 23 -26.18 9.23 -12.12
CA LEU A 23 -26.04 8.34 -13.28
C LEU A 23 -26.05 9.10 -14.61
N ASP A 24 -26.37 10.39 -14.60
CA ASP A 24 -26.49 11.17 -15.82
C ASP A 24 -25.08 11.50 -16.37
N GLY A 25 -24.95 11.55 -17.70
CA GLY A 25 -23.69 11.86 -18.39
C GLY A 25 -22.75 10.68 -18.64
N TRP A 26 -22.78 9.61 -17.85
CA TRP A 26 -21.82 8.51 -18.00
C TRP A 26 -22.45 7.11 -18.11
N PHE A 27 -23.58 6.85 -17.45
CA PHE A 27 -24.06 5.48 -17.28
C PHE A 27 -24.57 4.85 -18.59
N ASN A 28 -24.96 5.66 -19.58
CA ASN A 28 -25.34 5.14 -20.89
C ASN A 28 -24.14 4.57 -21.66
N ASP A 29 -22.94 5.12 -21.42
CA ASP A 29 -21.69 4.75 -22.09
C ASP A 29 -20.67 4.17 -21.09
N TRP A 30 -21.16 3.51 -20.03
CA TRP A 30 -20.31 3.04 -18.93
C TRP A 30 -19.23 2.06 -19.40
N GLU A 31 -19.48 1.30 -20.47
CA GLU A 31 -18.49 0.41 -21.07
C GLU A 31 -17.25 1.16 -21.56
N SER A 32 -17.42 2.36 -22.12
CA SER A 32 -16.31 3.21 -22.57
C SER A 32 -15.51 3.74 -21.38
N PHE A 33 -16.17 4.28 -20.35
CA PHE A 33 -15.49 4.68 -19.10
C PHE A 33 -14.71 3.52 -18.46
N CYS A 34 -15.29 2.31 -18.50
CA CYS A 34 -14.67 1.10 -17.97
C CYS A 34 -13.40 0.68 -18.75
N GLN A 35 -13.30 1.06 -20.03
CA GLN A 35 -12.14 0.83 -20.88
C GLN A 35 -11.11 1.95 -20.72
N ASP A 36 -11.55 3.20 -20.92
CA ASP A 36 -10.67 4.38 -21.04
C ASP A 36 -10.14 4.87 -19.69
N SER A 37 -10.89 4.65 -18.61
CA SER A 37 -10.57 5.13 -17.26
C SER A 37 -10.40 3.99 -16.25
N CYS A 38 -9.92 2.83 -16.73
CA CYS A 38 -9.71 1.65 -15.90
C CYS A 38 -8.53 1.87 -14.93
N ILE A 39 -8.79 1.81 -13.61
CA ILE A 39 -7.75 1.88 -12.58
C ILE A 39 -7.19 0.49 -12.27
N LYS A 40 -8.08 -0.51 -12.22
CA LYS A 40 -7.73 -1.87 -11.82
C LYS A 40 -8.64 -2.87 -12.49
N SER A 41 -8.05 -3.90 -13.08
CA SER A 41 -8.78 -4.98 -13.72
C SER A 41 -8.23 -6.33 -13.30
N ASN A 42 -9.13 -7.29 -13.13
CA ASN A 42 -8.84 -8.71 -13.06
C ASN A 42 -10.01 -9.50 -13.68
N PRO A 43 -9.91 -10.82 -13.85
CA PRO A 43 -10.94 -11.60 -14.55
C PRO A 43 -12.36 -11.52 -13.97
N VAL A 44 -12.53 -11.06 -12.72
CA VAL A 44 -13.84 -11.02 -12.02
C VAL A 44 -14.25 -9.63 -11.56
N ARG A 45 -13.38 -8.62 -11.66
CA ARG A 45 -13.62 -7.27 -11.14
C ARG A 45 -12.89 -6.22 -11.97
N ARG A 46 -13.57 -5.13 -12.25
CA ARG A 46 -13.00 -3.89 -12.79
C ARG A 46 -13.30 -2.73 -11.85
N VAL A 47 -12.38 -1.79 -11.77
CA VAL A 47 -12.55 -0.52 -11.06
C VAL A 47 -12.15 0.58 -12.02
N PHE A 48 -13.04 1.55 -12.23
CA PHE A 48 -12.81 2.68 -13.13
C PHE A 48 -13.29 3.98 -12.49
N THR A 49 -12.76 5.11 -12.96
CA THR A 49 -13.24 6.45 -12.56
C THR A 49 -14.29 6.97 -13.53
N VAL A 50 -15.14 7.87 -13.05
CA VAL A 50 -16.02 8.69 -13.87
C VAL A 50 -15.71 10.14 -13.55
N ASP A 51 -15.15 10.86 -14.53
CA ASP A 51 -14.76 12.27 -14.46
C ASP A 51 -13.89 12.64 -13.24
N ASN A 52 -13.16 11.67 -12.68
CA ASN A 52 -12.45 11.76 -11.39
C ASN A 52 -13.34 12.13 -10.18
N LEU A 53 -14.67 12.16 -10.35
CA LEU A 53 -15.66 12.46 -9.32
C LEU A 53 -16.12 11.20 -8.61
N PHE A 54 -16.14 10.07 -9.31
CA PHE A 54 -16.62 8.80 -8.77
C PHE A 54 -15.69 7.65 -9.07
N HIS A 55 -15.78 6.62 -8.22
CA HIS A 55 -15.23 5.30 -8.49
C HIS A 55 -16.37 4.32 -8.68
N VAL A 56 -16.28 3.51 -9.73
CA VAL A 56 -17.22 2.43 -10.02
C VAL A 56 -16.51 1.10 -9.92
N LYS A 57 -16.97 0.23 -9.01
CA LYS A 57 -16.51 -1.16 -8.92
C LYS A 57 -17.52 -2.05 -9.63
N LEU A 58 -17.13 -2.59 -10.78
CA LEU A 58 -17.91 -3.58 -11.53
C LEU A 58 -17.45 -4.99 -11.18
N GLU A 59 -18.38 -5.85 -10.79
CA GLU A 59 -18.12 -7.26 -10.53
C GLU A 59 -18.81 -8.16 -11.55
N GLN A 60 -18.03 -9.09 -12.09
CA GLN A 60 -18.44 -10.05 -13.13
C GLN A 60 -18.04 -11.46 -12.66
N PRO A 61 -18.83 -12.09 -11.78
CA PRO A 61 -18.48 -13.40 -11.23
C PRO A 61 -18.38 -14.47 -12.33
N LEU A 62 -17.23 -15.14 -12.41
CA LEU A 62 -17.01 -16.29 -13.27
C LEU A 62 -17.45 -17.60 -12.60
N GLY A 63 -18.06 -18.50 -13.37
CA GLY A 63 -18.53 -19.81 -12.92
C GLY A 63 -19.93 -19.82 -12.29
N ALA A 64 -20.68 -20.92 -12.50
CA ALA A 64 -22.10 -21.03 -12.15
C ALA A 64 -22.38 -20.80 -10.64
N GLY A 65 -21.57 -21.39 -9.75
CA GLY A 65 -21.75 -21.23 -8.30
C GLY A 65 -21.55 -19.78 -7.81
N ARG A 66 -20.56 -19.06 -8.36
CA ARG A 66 -20.34 -17.64 -8.01
C ARG A 66 -21.43 -16.74 -8.58
N LYS A 67 -21.92 -17.04 -9.80
CA LYS A 67 -23.06 -16.34 -10.39
C LYS A 67 -24.32 -16.49 -9.54
N LEU A 68 -24.63 -17.71 -9.07
CA LEU A 68 -25.77 -17.98 -8.20
C LEU A 68 -25.66 -17.23 -6.87
N LYS A 69 -24.48 -17.28 -6.23
CA LYS A 69 -24.24 -16.54 -4.97
C LYS A 69 -24.40 -15.03 -5.15
N SER A 70 -23.88 -14.48 -6.25
CA SER A 70 -24.00 -13.05 -6.56
C SER A 70 -25.44 -12.62 -6.79
N PHE A 71 -26.24 -13.49 -7.39
CA PHE A 71 -27.67 -13.25 -7.62
C PHE A 71 -28.46 -13.10 -6.32
N PHE A 72 -28.27 -14.00 -5.35
CA PHE A 72 -28.97 -13.95 -4.06
C PHE A 72 -28.36 -12.97 -3.06
N SER A 73 -27.07 -12.67 -3.19
CA SER A 73 -26.35 -11.86 -2.22
C SER A 73 -25.32 -10.97 -2.91
N PRO A 74 -25.78 -9.87 -3.57
CA PRO A 74 -24.90 -9.00 -4.32
C PRO A 74 -23.84 -8.39 -3.41
N LYS A 75 -22.56 -8.58 -3.77
CA LYS A 75 -21.44 -8.09 -2.97
C LYS A 75 -21.40 -6.56 -2.90
N ALA A 76 -21.75 -5.88 -3.98
CA ALA A 76 -21.92 -4.42 -3.99
C ALA A 76 -22.96 -3.93 -2.96
N SER A 77 -24.09 -4.64 -2.82
CA SER A 77 -25.11 -4.30 -1.81
C SER A 77 -24.58 -4.45 -0.38
N LYS A 78 -23.84 -5.54 -0.11
CA LYS A 78 -23.19 -5.75 1.19
C LYS A 78 -22.17 -4.66 1.51
N GLU A 79 -21.29 -4.35 0.57
CA GLU A 79 -20.29 -3.29 0.74
C GLU A 79 -20.94 -1.93 0.97
N PHE A 80 -21.97 -1.59 0.18
CA PHE A 80 -22.77 -0.39 0.38
C PHE A 80 -23.34 -0.29 1.80
N ASN A 81 -23.99 -1.35 2.28
CA ASN A 81 -24.61 -1.35 3.61
C ASN A 81 -23.59 -1.20 4.74
N VAL A 82 -22.41 -1.82 4.61
CA VAL A 82 -21.32 -1.62 5.57
C VAL A 82 -20.81 -0.18 5.54
N GLY A 83 -20.57 0.38 4.35
CA GLY A 83 -20.12 1.78 4.21
C GLY A 83 -21.08 2.75 4.91
N ARG A 84 -22.39 2.54 4.74
CA ARG A 84 -23.43 3.33 5.43
C ARG A 84 -23.43 3.11 6.94
N ALA A 85 -23.19 1.89 7.42
CA ALA A 85 -23.11 1.59 8.84
C ALA A 85 -21.89 2.24 9.51
N LEU A 86 -20.75 2.30 8.80
CA LEU A 86 -19.55 3.00 9.26
C LEU A 86 -19.77 4.51 9.34
N GLU A 87 -20.34 5.10 8.28
CA GLU A 87 -20.67 6.53 8.23
C GLU A 87 -21.65 6.91 9.35
N ALA A 88 -22.69 6.09 9.58
CA ALA A 88 -23.64 6.30 10.67
C ALA A 88 -23.01 6.19 12.06
N ALA A 89 -21.90 5.46 12.19
CA ALA A 89 -21.12 5.35 13.42
C ALA A 89 -20.04 6.45 13.55
N GLY A 90 -20.01 7.43 12.64
CA GLY A 90 -19.03 8.51 12.64
C GLY A 90 -17.64 8.11 12.14
N ILE A 91 -17.48 6.91 11.57
CA ILE A 91 -16.20 6.46 11.02
C ILE A 91 -16.00 7.06 9.64
N LYS A 92 -14.87 7.73 9.44
CA LYS A 92 -14.51 8.34 8.15
C LYS A 92 -14.29 7.25 7.10
N VAL A 93 -15.16 7.22 6.11
CA VAL A 93 -15.18 6.27 4.99
C VAL A 93 -15.58 7.05 3.73
N VAL A 94 -15.11 6.62 2.56
CA VAL A 94 -15.61 7.21 1.30
C VAL A 94 -17.13 7.05 1.20
N LYS A 95 -17.82 8.08 0.70
CA LYS A 95 -19.29 8.02 0.63
C LYS A 95 -19.71 6.96 -0.37
N HIS A 96 -20.57 6.05 0.07
CA HIS A 96 -21.18 5.04 -0.78
C HIS A 96 -22.48 5.62 -1.34
N LEU A 97 -22.49 5.88 -2.64
CA LEU A 97 -23.54 6.65 -3.31
C LEU A 97 -24.64 5.75 -3.87
N GLY A 98 -24.31 4.51 -4.23
CA GLY A 98 -25.31 3.53 -4.65
C GLY A 98 -24.71 2.21 -5.07
N TRP A 99 -25.58 1.25 -5.33
CA TRP A 99 -25.19 -0.04 -5.91
C TRP A 99 -26.23 -0.49 -6.95
N ALA A 100 -25.81 -1.35 -7.87
CA ALA A 100 -26.66 -1.85 -8.95
C ALA A 100 -26.52 -3.35 -9.14
N ARG A 101 -27.52 -3.94 -9.81
CA ARG A 101 -27.46 -5.33 -10.28
C ARG A 101 -28.03 -5.49 -11.69
N LYS A 102 -27.43 -6.40 -12.47
CA LYS A 102 -27.95 -6.92 -13.75
C LYS A 102 -27.67 -8.42 -13.80
N GLY A 103 -28.68 -9.22 -13.48
CA GLY A 103 -28.51 -10.67 -13.28
C GLY A 103 -27.52 -10.95 -12.15
N SER A 104 -26.38 -11.56 -12.48
CA SER A 104 -25.30 -11.86 -11.52
C SER A 104 -24.20 -10.79 -11.44
N HIS A 105 -24.27 -9.76 -12.29
CA HIS A 105 -23.31 -8.65 -12.28
C HIS A 105 -23.74 -7.57 -11.31
N ASN A 106 -22.74 -6.92 -10.69
CA ASN A 106 -22.95 -5.95 -9.63
C ASN A 106 -22.13 -4.70 -9.92
N MET A 107 -22.65 -3.51 -9.57
CA MET A 107 -21.86 -2.27 -9.54
C MET A 107 -21.96 -1.62 -8.17
N LEU A 108 -20.88 -1.03 -7.70
CA LEU A 108 -20.86 -0.13 -6.55
C LEU A 108 -20.33 1.23 -7.00
N LEU A 109 -21.06 2.30 -6.67
CA LEU A 109 -20.68 3.68 -6.91
C LEU A 109 -20.27 4.34 -5.60
N THR A 110 -19.03 4.85 -5.53
CA THR A 110 -18.53 5.62 -4.40
C THR A 110 -18.01 6.99 -4.85
N GLU A 111 -18.06 7.98 -3.96
CA GLU A 111 -17.41 9.27 -4.17
C GLU A 111 -15.89 9.08 -4.31
N SER A 112 -15.28 9.88 -5.19
CA SER A 112 -13.82 10.03 -5.28
C SER A 112 -13.38 11.12 -4.30
N LEU A 113 -12.37 10.83 -3.48
CA LEU A 113 -11.70 11.86 -2.72
C LEU A 113 -10.64 12.50 -3.61
N GLN A 114 -10.90 13.73 -4.07
CA GLN A 114 -10.00 14.43 -4.97
C GLN A 114 -8.59 14.53 -4.38
N ALA A 115 -7.59 14.18 -5.19
CA ALA A 115 -6.18 14.17 -4.83
C ALA A 115 -5.82 13.36 -3.57
N ALA A 116 -6.70 12.45 -3.13
CA ALA A 116 -6.37 11.51 -2.08
C ALA A 116 -5.51 10.37 -2.63
N VAL A 117 -4.57 9.92 -1.83
CA VAL A 117 -3.68 8.80 -2.10
C VAL A 117 -3.80 7.78 -0.98
N SER A 118 -3.37 6.54 -1.18
CA SER A 118 -3.33 5.60 -0.06
C SER A 118 -2.34 6.08 1.01
N VAL A 119 -2.60 5.76 2.27
CA VAL A 119 -1.68 6.07 3.40
C VAL A 119 -0.32 5.45 3.14
N HIS A 120 -0.30 4.24 2.58
CA HIS A 120 0.93 3.56 2.20
C HIS A 120 1.73 4.38 1.17
N ASP A 121 1.10 4.81 0.08
CA ASP A 121 1.78 5.58 -0.97
C ASP A 121 2.22 6.95 -0.48
N TYR A 122 1.39 7.63 0.30
CA TYR A 122 1.75 8.92 0.90
C TYR A 122 2.95 8.80 1.85
N TRP A 123 2.92 7.80 2.74
CA TRP A 123 4.00 7.56 3.68
C TRP A 123 5.32 7.35 2.94
N MET A 124 5.36 6.41 2.00
CA MET A 124 6.58 6.10 1.29
C MET A 124 7.06 7.31 0.47
N ARG A 125 6.22 7.83 -0.43
CA ARG A 125 6.63 8.88 -1.37
C ARG A 125 6.90 10.20 -0.70
N GLN A 126 5.98 10.67 0.15
CA GLN A 126 6.04 12.02 0.70
C GLN A 126 6.83 12.06 2.01
N ILE A 127 6.63 11.10 2.92
CA ILE A 127 7.28 11.15 4.23
C ILE A 127 8.70 10.57 4.19
N VAL A 128 8.88 9.38 3.61
CA VAL A 128 10.18 8.70 3.65
C VAL A 128 11.15 9.25 2.60
N PHE A 129 10.70 9.41 1.36
CA PHE A 129 11.60 9.82 0.27
C PHE A 129 11.70 11.34 0.05
N ASN A 130 10.66 12.10 0.41
CA ASN A 130 10.59 13.55 0.12
C ASN A 130 10.55 14.45 1.37
N GLY A 131 10.71 13.91 2.58
CA GLY A 131 10.84 14.71 3.81
C GLY A 131 9.60 15.53 4.18
N GLY A 132 8.41 15.04 3.85
CA GLY A 132 7.13 15.66 4.22
C GLY A 132 6.92 15.73 5.74
N ASP A 133 5.93 16.52 6.16
CA ASP A 133 5.60 16.76 7.58
C ASP A 133 5.14 15.48 8.29
N ARG A 134 6.11 14.73 8.81
CA ARG A 134 5.95 13.43 9.44
C ARG A 134 5.18 13.53 10.75
N THR A 135 5.54 14.47 11.62
CA THR A 135 4.93 14.63 12.94
C THR A 135 3.44 14.90 12.82
N HIS A 136 3.04 15.83 11.95
CA HIS A 136 1.64 16.17 11.77
C HIS A 136 0.86 15.02 11.12
N PHE A 137 1.45 14.33 10.15
CA PHE A 137 0.84 13.15 9.53
C PHE A 137 0.57 12.05 10.56
N LEU A 138 1.57 11.67 11.35
CA LEU A 138 1.45 10.61 12.36
C LEU A 138 0.43 10.97 13.45
N LEU A 139 0.37 12.24 13.89
CA LEU A 139 -0.63 12.69 14.86
C LEU A 139 -2.06 12.55 14.34
N ASN A 140 -2.33 13.01 13.12
CA ASN A 140 -3.65 12.91 12.52
C ASN A 140 -4.02 11.45 12.21
N TYR A 141 -3.05 10.65 11.78
CA TYR A 141 -3.24 9.22 11.54
C TYR A 141 -3.57 8.47 12.83
N ALA A 142 -2.87 8.77 13.93
CA ALA A 142 -3.14 8.20 15.24
C ALA A 142 -4.57 8.51 15.72
N ALA A 143 -5.05 9.75 15.50
CA ALA A 143 -6.41 10.15 15.84
C ALA A 143 -7.46 9.34 15.05
N PHE A 144 -7.28 9.22 13.73
CA PHE A 144 -8.14 8.37 12.89
C PHE A 144 -8.12 6.89 13.33
N LEU A 145 -6.92 6.36 13.60
CA LEU A 145 -6.78 4.96 14.02
C LEU A 145 -7.46 4.72 15.36
N LYS A 146 -7.33 5.64 16.32
CA LYS A 146 -8.04 5.59 17.60
C LYS A 146 -9.56 5.59 17.44
N GLU A 147 -10.10 6.43 16.56
CA GLU A 147 -11.53 6.44 16.24
C GLU A 147 -11.99 5.07 15.72
N PHE A 148 -11.24 4.49 14.77
CA PHE A 148 -11.59 3.19 14.20
C PHE A 148 -11.45 2.04 15.20
N LEU A 149 -10.34 1.95 15.95
CA LEU A 149 -10.09 0.86 16.91
C LEU A 149 -11.14 0.83 18.03
N ASN A 150 -11.64 2.00 18.45
CA ASN A 150 -12.67 2.10 19.49
C ASN A 150 -14.10 1.89 18.97
N SER A 151 -14.29 1.81 17.66
CA SER A 151 -15.62 1.69 17.03
C SER A 151 -16.29 0.32 17.22
N GLY A 152 -15.48 -0.71 17.54
CA GLY A 152 -15.91 -2.11 17.63
C GLY A 152 -16.12 -2.80 16.28
N PHE A 153 -15.88 -2.13 15.16
CA PHE A 153 -15.87 -2.77 13.84
C PHE A 153 -14.64 -3.65 13.66
N TYR A 154 -14.82 -4.82 13.04
CA TYR A 154 -13.76 -5.68 12.57
C TYR A 154 -13.61 -5.53 11.05
N HIS A 155 -12.45 -5.05 10.62
CA HIS A 155 -12.02 -5.05 9.22
C HIS A 155 -11.03 -6.19 8.95
N PRO A 156 -11.38 -7.18 8.10
CA PRO A 156 -10.54 -8.35 7.87
C PRO A 156 -9.28 -8.06 7.03
N ASP A 157 -9.31 -7.00 6.22
CA ASP A 157 -8.21 -6.56 5.37
C ASP A 157 -7.71 -5.15 5.76
N PHE A 158 -7.51 -4.93 7.05
CA PHE A 158 -7.17 -3.61 7.60
C PHE A 158 -5.69 -3.31 7.41
N HIS A 159 -5.36 -2.53 6.38
CA HIS A 159 -4.00 -2.16 6.02
C HIS A 159 -3.92 -0.72 5.47
N CYS A 160 -2.74 -0.12 5.41
CA CYS A 160 -2.54 1.27 4.97
C CYS A 160 -2.95 1.51 3.52
N GLY A 161 -2.85 0.49 2.65
CA GLY A 161 -3.41 0.54 1.29
C GLY A 161 -4.95 0.71 1.21
N ASN A 162 -5.70 0.39 2.28
CA ASN A 162 -7.16 0.54 2.35
C ASN A 162 -7.59 1.79 3.16
N ILE A 163 -6.65 2.69 3.43
CA ILE A 163 -6.90 4.00 4.04
C ILE A 163 -6.41 5.05 3.05
N LEU A 164 -7.29 5.97 2.67
CA LEU A 164 -6.91 7.14 1.88
C LEU A 164 -6.53 8.29 2.79
N TYR A 165 -5.56 9.09 2.37
CA TYR A 165 -5.19 10.37 2.96
C TYR A 165 -5.34 11.46 1.90
N SER A 166 -6.08 12.53 2.23
CA SER A 166 -6.13 13.75 1.42
C SER A 166 -5.16 14.77 2.01
N PRO A 167 -4.07 15.14 1.30
CA PRO A 167 -3.14 16.16 1.77
C PRO A 167 -3.77 17.54 1.95
N GLN A 168 -4.78 17.89 1.12
CA GLN A 168 -5.44 19.20 1.18
C GLN A 168 -6.25 19.38 2.47
N SER A 169 -7.10 18.39 2.80
CA SER A 169 -7.93 18.44 4.01
C SER A 169 -7.25 17.80 5.24
N LYS A 170 -6.08 17.18 5.05
CA LYS A 170 -5.33 16.43 6.06
C LYS A 170 -6.19 15.36 6.75
N SER A 171 -7.10 14.75 6.00
CA SER A 171 -8.08 13.80 6.54
C SER A 171 -7.90 12.40 5.98
N PHE A 172 -8.26 11.41 6.78
CA PHE A 172 -8.24 10.00 6.42
C PHE A 172 -9.64 9.47 6.15
N ALA A 173 -9.76 8.48 5.26
CA ALA A 173 -11.00 7.77 5.02
C ALA A 173 -10.73 6.30 4.66
N LEU A 174 -11.57 5.40 5.16
CA LEU A 174 -11.55 3.99 4.74
C LEU A 174 -12.07 3.80 3.32
N VAL A 175 -11.46 2.84 2.62
CA VAL A 175 -11.93 2.26 1.36
C VAL A 175 -11.97 0.74 1.46
N ASP A 176 -12.56 0.09 0.46
CA ASP A 176 -12.72 -1.38 0.38
C ASP A 176 -13.27 -2.01 1.67
N VAL A 177 -14.43 -1.50 2.08
CA VAL A 177 -15.09 -1.89 3.33
C VAL A 177 -15.78 -3.26 3.27
N TYR A 178 -15.58 -4.02 2.20
CA TYR A 178 -16.24 -5.31 2.05
C TYR A 178 -15.78 -6.30 3.13
N GLY A 179 -16.76 -6.97 3.76
CA GLY A 179 -16.48 -7.98 4.78
C GLY A 179 -16.23 -7.41 6.17
N ILE A 180 -16.24 -6.09 6.35
CA ILE A 180 -16.26 -5.50 7.69
C ILE A 180 -17.54 -5.93 8.41
N SER A 181 -17.43 -6.20 9.70
CA SER A 181 -18.54 -6.58 10.57
C SER A 181 -18.47 -5.86 11.90
N LYS A 182 -19.58 -5.78 12.64
CA LYS A 182 -19.62 -5.22 14.00
C LYS A 182 -20.03 -6.30 15.00
N PRO A 183 -19.11 -7.19 15.41
CA PRO A 183 -19.42 -8.19 16.43
C PRO A 183 -19.71 -7.51 17.77
N ALA A 184 -20.42 -8.19 18.67
CA ALA A 184 -20.67 -7.66 20.03
C ALA A 184 -19.37 -7.36 20.80
N ARG A 185 -18.32 -8.15 20.54
CA ARG A 185 -16.97 -7.92 21.03
C ARG A 185 -15.95 -8.46 20.03
N LEU A 186 -14.89 -7.70 19.76
CA LEU A 186 -13.76 -8.20 18.99
C LEU A 186 -13.06 -9.34 19.74
N THR A 187 -12.67 -10.39 19.04
CA THR A 187 -11.78 -11.43 19.58
C THR A 187 -10.35 -10.88 19.73
N ALA A 188 -9.50 -11.56 20.50
CA ALA A 188 -8.08 -11.19 20.62
C ALA A 188 -7.38 -11.23 19.26
N LYS A 189 -7.68 -12.22 18.42
CA LYS A 189 -7.15 -12.34 17.06
C LYS A 189 -7.56 -11.16 16.17
N GLN A 190 -8.81 -10.73 16.23
CA GLN A 190 -9.30 -9.59 15.44
C GLN A 190 -8.64 -8.28 15.87
N ARG A 191 -8.52 -8.04 17.19
CA ARG A 191 -7.77 -6.89 17.70
C ARG A 191 -6.31 -6.92 17.25
N HIS A 192 -5.66 -8.07 17.38
CA HIS A 192 -4.28 -8.24 16.97
C HIS A 192 -4.05 -7.91 15.49
N ILE A 193 -4.95 -8.34 14.59
CA ILE A 193 -4.91 -7.97 13.16
C ILE A 193 -4.95 -6.45 12.99
N HIS A 194 -5.79 -5.74 13.75
CA HIS A 194 -5.88 -4.28 13.66
C HIS A 194 -4.69 -3.56 14.24
N GLU A 195 -4.21 -4.01 15.40
CA GLU A 195 -3.02 -3.45 16.04
C GLU A 195 -1.79 -3.59 15.14
N HIS A 196 -1.74 -4.61 14.27
CA HIS A 196 -0.62 -4.83 13.36
C HIS A 196 -0.46 -3.80 12.25
N ILE A 197 -1.45 -2.92 12.03
CA ILE A 197 -1.36 -1.88 10.99
C ILE A 197 -0.16 -0.95 11.20
N VAL A 198 0.29 -0.74 12.45
CA VAL A 198 1.44 0.13 12.72
C VAL A 198 2.74 -0.41 12.11
N PHE A 199 2.85 -1.72 11.90
CA PHE A 199 4.05 -2.34 11.30
C PHE A 199 4.16 -2.12 9.78
N GLU A 200 3.15 -1.51 9.15
CA GLU A 200 3.28 -1.04 7.77
C GLU A 200 4.17 0.19 7.63
N PHE A 201 4.40 0.92 8.73
CA PHE A 201 5.33 2.06 8.76
C PHE A 201 6.78 1.66 9.03
N LYS A 202 7.09 0.36 9.19
CA LYS A 202 8.45 -0.12 9.56
C LYS A 202 9.57 0.45 8.67
N TYR A 203 9.24 0.76 7.41
CA TYR A 203 10.12 1.47 6.50
C TYR A 203 10.04 2.98 6.80
N GLY A 204 11.14 3.55 7.28
CA GLY A 204 11.29 4.99 7.53
C GLY A 204 10.73 5.56 8.84
N ILE A 205 9.96 4.80 9.64
CA ILE A 205 9.60 5.23 11.01
C ILE A 205 10.69 4.83 12.01
N ASP A 206 11.02 5.71 12.95
CA ASP A 206 11.88 5.33 14.07
C ASP A 206 11.10 4.70 15.23
N ARG A 207 11.82 4.26 16.26
CA ARG A 207 11.27 3.51 17.40
C ARG A 207 10.42 4.41 18.30
N GLU A 208 10.87 5.62 18.56
CA GLU A 208 10.22 6.61 19.39
C GLU A 208 8.92 7.08 18.75
N GLU A 209 8.94 7.38 17.45
CA GLU A 209 7.80 7.71 16.61
C GLU A 209 6.78 6.58 16.58
N ALA A 210 7.23 5.33 16.39
CA ALA A 210 6.36 4.17 16.41
C ALA A 210 5.68 4.02 17.79
N ALA A 211 6.43 4.16 18.88
CA ALA A 211 5.87 4.08 20.23
C ALA A 211 4.86 5.20 20.50
N ALA A 212 5.17 6.44 20.08
CA ALA A 212 4.25 7.57 20.18
C ALA A 212 2.96 7.32 19.39
N LEU A 213 3.05 6.82 18.15
CA LEU A 213 1.90 6.42 17.33
C LEU A 213 1.04 5.36 18.03
N ILE A 214 1.67 4.29 18.54
CA ILE A 214 0.99 3.19 19.23
C ILE A 214 0.20 3.68 20.45
N VAL A 215 0.81 4.56 21.26
CA VAL A 215 0.15 5.13 22.44
C VAL A 215 -0.96 6.10 22.03
N ALA A 216 -0.69 7.00 21.09
CA ALA A 216 -1.67 7.99 20.62
C ALA A 216 -2.91 7.32 19.99
N ALA A 217 -2.71 6.20 19.27
CA ALA A 217 -3.79 5.37 18.71
C ALA A 217 -4.56 4.57 19.77
N GLY A 218 -4.06 4.49 21.01
CA GLY A 218 -4.67 3.72 22.10
C GLY A 218 -4.42 2.21 22.04
N ILE A 219 -3.42 1.75 21.27
CA ILE A 219 -3.07 0.32 21.14
C ILE A 219 -2.36 -0.19 22.40
N LYS A 220 -1.53 0.67 23.01
CA LYS A 220 -0.88 0.45 24.32
C LYS A 220 -1.06 1.68 25.19
N LYS A 221 -0.87 1.50 26.51
CA LYS A 221 -1.20 2.53 27.51
C LYS A 221 -0.07 3.52 27.75
N ASP A 222 1.17 3.11 27.50
CA ASP A 222 2.37 3.84 27.84
C ASP A 222 3.50 3.50 26.85
N ILE A 223 4.55 4.33 26.86
CA ILE A 223 5.67 4.21 25.92
C ILE A 223 6.42 2.90 26.11
N ASN A 224 6.65 2.41 27.34
CA ASN A 224 7.41 1.18 27.56
C ASN A 224 6.66 -0.04 26.99
N SER A 225 5.35 -0.13 27.23
CA SER A 225 4.53 -1.19 26.66
C SER A 225 4.41 -1.08 25.13
N ALA A 226 4.44 0.13 24.57
CA ALA A 226 4.49 0.37 23.14
C ALA A 226 5.81 -0.05 22.50
N LEU A 227 6.96 0.29 23.10
CA LEU A 227 8.29 -0.14 22.64
C LEU A 227 8.42 -1.67 22.65
N SER A 228 7.96 -2.31 23.74
CA SER A 228 7.95 -3.79 23.82
C SER A 228 7.05 -4.43 22.76
N PHE A 229 5.89 -3.84 22.49
CA PHE A 229 4.98 -4.30 21.43
C PHE A 229 5.62 -4.15 20.04
N TRP A 230 6.23 -2.99 19.78
CA TRP A 230 6.92 -2.70 18.52
C TRP A 230 8.04 -3.71 18.25
N HIS A 231 8.95 -3.88 19.21
CA HIS A 231 10.06 -4.82 19.10
C HIS A 231 9.57 -6.25 18.86
N LYS A 232 8.62 -6.75 19.65
CA LYS A 232 8.10 -8.12 19.49
C LYS A 232 7.43 -8.32 18.13
N GLY A 233 6.71 -7.32 17.65
CA GLY A 233 6.06 -7.36 16.34
C GLY A 233 7.05 -7.35 15.20
N LEU A 234 8.08 -6.50 15.25
CA LEU A 234 9.16 -6.51 14.25
C LEU A 234 9.91 -7.84 14.22
N THR A 235 10.25 -8.42 15.38
CA THR A 235 10.87 -9.75 15.44
C THR A 235 9.98 -10.83 14.81
N ALA A 236 8.67 -10.78 15.04
CA ALA A 236 7.72 -11.73 14.45
C ALA A 236 7.58 -11.54 12.92
N GLU A 237 7.54 -10.29 12.46
CA GLU A 237 7.49 -9.94 11.04
C GLU A 237 8.76 -10.39 10.31
N TYR A 238 9.94 -10.16 10.90
CA TYR A 238 11.21 -10.67 10.40
C TYR A 238 11.17 -12.19 10.21
N ARG A 239 10.79 -12.94 11.25
CA ARG A 239 10.69 -14.41 11.19
C ARG A 239 9.73 -14.85 10.08
N ARG A 240 8.60 -14.17 9.93
CA ARG A 240 7.61 -14.45 8.87
C ARG A 240 8.22 -14.23 7.48
N ILE A 241 8.95 -13.13 7.29
CA ILE A 241 9.61 -12.81 6.02
C ILE A 241 10.70 -13.83 5.71
N ARG A 242 11.58 -14.13 6.67
CA ARG A 242 12.64 -15.14 6.53
C ARG A 242 12.07 -16.50 6.12
N ASN A 243 11.04 -16.98 6.82
CA ASN A 243 10.40 -18.26 6.51
C ASN A 243 9.71 -18.26 5.14
N ALA A 244 9.17 -17.12 4.71
CA ALA A 244 8.54 -16.98 3.41
C ALA A 244 9.54 -16.73 2.27
N PHE A 245 10.79 -16.39 2.57
CA PHE A 245 11.76 -15.92 1.58
C PHE A 245 12.07 -16.94 0.48
N PRO A 246 12.21 -18.26 0.74
CA PRO A 246 12.40 -19.24 -0.33
C PRO A 246 11.28 -19.20 -1.38
N LYS A 247 10.02 -19.05 -0.92
CA LYS A 247 8.88 -18.86 -1.82
C LYS A 247 8.95 -17.53 -2.56
N ARG A 248 9.40 -16.45 -1.90
CA ARG A 248 9.58 -15.15 -2.57
C ARG A 248 10.67 -15.20 -3.63
N LEU A 249 11.76 -15.90 -3.39
CA LEU A 249 12.82 -16.12 -4.36
C LEU A 249 12.30 -16.85 -5.59
N GLN A 250 11.51 -17.91 -5.41
CA GLN A 250 10.82 -18.57 -6.53
C GLN A 250 9.95 -17.58 -7.31
N GLN A 251 9.13 -16.78 -6.61
CA GLN A 251 8.28 -15.78 -7.24
C GLN A 251 9.06 -14.70 -8.00
N LEU A 252 10.25 -14.32 -7.53
CA LEU A 252 11.13 -13.41 -8.26
C LEU A 252 11.69 -14.04 -9.54
N ASN A 253 12.10 -15.30 -9.48
CA ASN A 253 12.58 -16.04 -10.64
C ASN A 253 11.49 -16.23 -11.69
N GLU A 254 10.22 -16.30 -11.27
CA GLU A 254 9.04 -16.39 -12.13
C GLU A 254 8.47 -15.01 -12.54
N TYR A 255 9.17 -13.92 -12.23
CA TYR A 255 8.73 -12.55 -12.51
C TYR A 255 7.32 -12.22 -12.00
N TYR A 256 7.00 -12.67 -10.78
CA TYR A 256 5.66 -12.52 -10.21
C TYR A 256 5.22 -11.05 -10.22
N PRO A 257 4.13 -10.68 -10.93
CA PRO A 257 3.75 -9.28 -11.20
C PRO A 257 3.41 -8.42 -9.98
N LYS A 258 3.37 -9.02 -8.79
CA LYS A 258 3.21 -8.27 -7.53
C LYS A 258 4.52 -7.61 -7.08
N TYR A 259 5.66 -8.16 -7.47
CA TYR A 259 6.97 -7.76 -6.96
C TYR A 259 7.85 -7.13 -8.01
N VAL A 260 7.73 -7.60 -9.24
CA VAL A 260 8.54 -7.11 -10.35
C VAL A 260 7.69 -6.93 -11.59
N ASN A 261 8.10 -6.01 -12.46
CA ASN A 261 7.66 -5.94 -13.84
C ASN A 261 8.82 -6.36 -14.74
N ARG A 262 8.57 -7.27 -15.69
CA ARG A 262 9.56 -7.69 -16.69
C ARG A 262 9.20 -7.05 -18.02
N ILE A 263 10.13 -6.29 -18.57
CA ILE A 263 9.99 -5.63 -19.87
C ILE A 263 11.07 -6.20 -20.78
N GLU A 264 10.66 -6.59 -21.99
CA GLU A 264 11.55 -7.04 -23.04
C GLU A 264 11.46 -6.04 -24.19
N THR A 265 12.60 -5.53 -24.62
CA THR A 265 12.70 -4.53 -25.69
C THR A 265 12.98 -5.19 -27.03
N ASP A 266 12.77 -4.44 -28.11
CA ASP A 266 12.98 -4.92 -29.49
C ASP A 266 14.42 -5.40 -29.75
N ASP A 267 15.40 -4.84 -29.04
CA ASP A 267 16.81 -5.25 -29.07
C ASP A 267 17.12 -6.42 -28.13
N SER A 268 16.09 -7.14 -27.66
CA SER A 268 16.19 -8.34 -26.81
C SER A 268 16.83 -8.10 -25.44
N ARG A 269 16.90 -6.85 -24.97
CA ARG A 269 17.28 -6.53 -23.59
C ARG A 269 16.10 -6.82 -22.67
N VAL A 270 16.42 -7.30 -21.47
CA VAL A 270 15.42 -7.68 -20.46
C VAL A 270 15.63 -6.81 -19.23
N PHE A 271 14.61 -6.04 -18.88
CA PHE A 271 14.59 -5.20 -17.69
C PHE A 271 13.64 -5.77 -16.66
N VAL A 272 14.15 -5.98 -15.45
CA VAL A 272 13.38 -6.41 -14.29
C VAL A 272 13.31 -5.24 -13.32
N ILE A 273 12.13 -4.67 -13.18
CA ILE A 273 11.86 -3.47 -12.37
C ILE A 273 11.23 -3.89 -11.05
N LYS A 274 11.70 -3.38 -9.90
CA LYS A 274 11.04 -3.59 -8.60
C LYS A 274 9.75 -2.79 -8.49
N LEU A 275 8.67 -3.45 -8.05
CA LEU A 275 7.37 -2.82 -7.75
C LEU A 275 7.21 -2.52 -6.24
N PHE A 276 8.32 -2.29 -5.56
CA PHE A 276 8.31 -1.80 -4.18
C PHE A 276 8.11 -0.28 -4.19
N PRO A 277 7.62 0.31 -3.09
CA PRO A 277 7.47 1.75 -3.06
C PRO A 277 8.87 2.38 -3.11
N THR A 278 9.11 3.11 -4.19
CA THR A 278 10.31 3.93 -4.41
C THR A 278 9.91 5.40 -4.32
N GLY A 279 10.89 6.29 -4.16
CA GLY A 279 10.67 7.74 -4.29
C GLY A 279 10.28 8.17 -5.71
N LEU A 280 10.37 7.28 -6.70
CA LEU A 280 10.21 7.59 -8.12
C LEU A 280 8.81 7.17 -8.58
N ALA A 281 7.92 8.16 -8.77
CA ALA A 281 6.54 7.93 -9.21
C ALA A 281 6.44 7.25 -10.59
N GLU A 282 7.44 7.45 -11.44
CA GLU A 282 7.50 6.99 -12.84
C GLU A 282 7.56 5.47 -12.98
N PHE A 283 8.07 4.74 -11.98
CA PHE A 283 8.19 3.28 -12.03
C PHE A 283 6.88 2.52 -11.84
N THR A 284 5.80 3.20 -11.47
CA THR A 284 4.49 2.55 -11.31
C THR A 284 3.75 2.32 -12.62
N ALA A 285 4.18 2.91 -13.74
CA ALA A 285 3.52 2.79 -15.05
C ALA A 285 3.98 1.57 -15.87
N GLY A 286 5.01 0.84 -15.43
CA GLY A 286 5.50 -0.33 -16.16
C GLY A 286 6.21 0.01 -17.47
N GLU A 287 6.66 1.25 -17.61
CA GLU A 287 7.49 1.72 -18.73
C GLU A 287 8.96 1.79 -18.27
N ILE A 288 9.88 1.55 -19.21
CA ILE A 288 11.29 1.87 -19.00
C ILE A 288 11.38 3.39 -19.06
N PRO A 289 11.95 4.09 -18.05
CA PRO A 289 12.14 5.53 -18.16
C PRO A 289 12.92 5.85 -19.44
N ASP A 290 12.41 6.80 -20.24
CA ASP A 290 12.99 7.20 -21.54
C ASP A 290 14.48 7.57 -21.45
N ASN A 291 14.97 7.85 -20.23
CA ASN A 291 16.34 8.19 -19.92
C ASN A 291 16.94 7.32 -18.78
N LEU A 292 17.09 6.02 -19.00
CA LEU A 292 17.96 5.16 -18.17
C LEU A 292 19.39 5.73 -17.99
N ASN A 293 19.83 6.59 -18.92
CA ASN A 293 21.12 7.30 -18.90
C ASN A 293 21.05 8.72 -18.29
N GLY A 294 20.05 9.01 -17.45
CA GLY A 294 19.80 10.34 -16.88
C GLY A 294 20.35 10.58 -15.46
N ASN A 295 19.98 11.74 -14.90
CA ASN A 295 20.31 12.17 -13.54
C ASN A 295 19.61 11.36 -12.43
N HIS A 296 18.96 10.23 -12.75
CA HIS A 296 18.11 9.49 -11.82
C HIS A 296 18.75 8.23 -11.25
N PHE A 297 19.75 7.67 -11.94
CA PHE A 297 20.40 6.42 -11.54
C PHE A 297 21.92 6.53 -11.52
N ASP A 298 22.50 5.74 -10.64
CA ASP A 298 23.89 5.33 -10.73
C ASP A 298 23.93 3.92 -11.34
N VAL A 299 24.64 3.76 -12.46
CA VAL A 299 24.70 2.50 -13.22
C VAL A 299 25.92 1.71 -12.81
N MET A 300 25.71 0.42 -12.50
CA MET A 300 26.76 -0.49 -12.10
C MET A 300 26.74 -1.75 -12.97
N GLN A 301 27.86 -2.05 -13.61
CA GLN A 301 28.08 -3.30 -14.34
C GLN A 301 28.94 -4.24 -13.50
N VAL A 302 28.44 -5.46 -13.24
CA VAL A 302 29.11 -6.48 -12.42
C VAL A 302 28.89 -7.86 -13.04
N PRO A 303 29.65 -8.92 -12.68
CA PRO A 303 29.39 -10.27 -13.17
C PRO A 303 27.93 -10.70 -12.95
N ALA A 304 27.39 -11.53 -13.84
CA ALA A 304 25.96 -11.87 -13.86
C ALA A 304 25.44 -12.42 -12.53
N ASP A 305 26.16 -13.37 -11.94
CA ASP A 305 25.78 -13.96 -10.65
C ASP A 305 25.80 -12.90 -9.53
N ALA A 306 26.79 -12.01 -9.54
CA ALA A 306 26.89 -10.92 -8.57
C ALA A 306 25.76 -9.88 -8.74
N ALA A 307 25.35 -9.56 -9.98
CA ALA A 307 24.23 -8.67 -10.23
C ALA A 307 22.93 -9.24 -9.65
N ARG A 308 22.68 -10.52 -9.93
CA ARG A 308 21.49 -11.22 -9.44
C ARG A 308 21.47 -11.32 -7.92
N ASP A 309 22.60 -11.67 -7.31
CA ASP A 309 22.72 -11.77 -5.86
C ASP A 309 22.49 -10.42 -5.17
N LEU A 310 23.08 -9.33 -5.69
CA LEU A 310 22.85 -7.98 -5.17
C LEU A 310 21.40 -7.53 -5.33
N TRP A 311 20.77 -7.88 -6.45
CA TRP A 311 19.36 -7.59 -6.69
C TRP A 311 18.45 -8.27 -5.67
N ILE A 312 18.65 -9.58 -5.45
CA ILE A 312 17.90 -10.40 -4.49
C ILE A 312 18.17 -9.94 -3.04
N LYS A 313 19.43 -9.62 -2.73
CA LYS A 313 19.87 -9.08 -1.44
C LYS A 313 19.13 -7.79 -1.10
N SER A 314 19.14 -6.82 -2.02
CA SER A 314 18.36 -5.59 -1.88
C SER A 314 16.86 -5.87 -1.72
N PHE A 315 16.31 -6.81 -2.47
CA PHE A 315 14.90 -7.19 -2.34
C PHE A 315 14.57 -7.72 -0.94
N LYS A 316 15.43 -8.56 -0.36
CA LYS A 316 15.29 -9.07 1.01
C LYS A 316 15.32 -7.91 2.02
N LEU A 317 16.28 -6.99 1.88
CA LEU A 317 16.37 -5.79 2.73
C LEU A 317 15.11 -4.92 2.66
N ASN A 318 14.54 -4.72 1.46
CA ASN A 318 13.29 -3.98 1.28
C ASN A 318 12.11 -4.62 2.01
N LEU A 319 11.98 -5.94 1.95
CA LEU A 319 10.93 -6.65 2.69
C LEU A 319 11.08 -6.45 4.21
N LEU A 320 12.32 -6.42 4.69
CA LEU A 320 12.67 -6.26 6.10
C LEU A 320 12.57 -4.81 6.59
N GLY A 321 12.43 -3.84 5.69
CA GLY A 321 12.38 -2.43 6.06
C GLY A 321 13.75 -1.85 6.43
N ILE A 322 14.82 -2.40 5.86
CA ILE A 322 16.19 -1.92 6.04
C ILE A 322 16.53 -0.98 4.91
N ASP A 323 16.71 0.29 5.24
CA ASP A 323 17.02 1.33 4.28
C ASP A 323 18.47 1.17 3.77
N HIS A 324 18.61 1.18 2.46
CA HIS A 324 19.87 1.07 1.74
C HIS A 324 19.74 1.78 0.39
N ILE A 325 20.85 2.05 -0.30
CA ILE A 325 20.83 2.47 -1.71
C ILE A 325 20.33 1.29 -2.56
N GLN A 326 19.14 1.45 -3.12
CA GLN A 326 18.43 0.37 -3.80
C GLN A 326 18.82 0.26 -5.28
N PRO A 327 19.21 -0.92 -5.80
CA PRO A 327 19.07 -1.20 -7.22
C PRO A 327 17.58 -1.30 -7.55
N LEU A 328 17.10 -0.41 -8.41
CA LEU A 328 15.69 -0.26 -8.80
C LEU A 328 15.35 -0.99 -10.11
N ILE A 329 16.33 -1.19 -10.97
CA ILE A 329 16.23 -1.95 -12.21
C ILE A 329 17.41 -2.93 -12.30
N PHE A 330 17.11 -4.15 -12.73
CA PHE A 330 18.09 -5.14 -13.15
C PHE A 330 17.93 -5.38 -14.65
N GLU A 331 18.91 -4.92 -15.42
CA GLU A 331 19.04 -5.29 -16.82
C GLU A 331 19.86 -6.57 -16.91
N GLU A 332 19.18 -7.65 -17.32
CA GLU A 332 19.78 -8.96 -17.34
C GLU A 332 20.84 -9.07 -18.44
N PRO A 333 21.97 -9.75 -18.18
CA PRO A 333 22.25 -10.49 -16.95
C PRO A 333 23.10 -9.72 -15.92
N ASN A 334 23.60 -8.51 -16.21
CA ASN A 334 24.80 -7.99 -15.53
C ASN A 334 24.81 -6.48 -15.19
N VAL A 335 23.71 -5.75 -15.43
CA VAL A 335 23.66 -4.29 -15.19
C VAL A 335 22.59 -3.95 -14.15
N LEU A 336 22.97 -3.19 -13.13
CA LEU A 336 22.09 -2.70 -12.08
C LEU A 336 21.99 -1.17 -12.13
N TYR A 337 20.76 -0.66 -12.03
CA TYR A 337 20.48 0.77 -11.94
C TYR A 337 20.09 1.10 -10.51
N PHE A 338 20.97 1.76 -9.78
CA PHE A 338 20.76 2.16 -8.38
C PHE A 338 20.05 3.50 -8.28
N GLU A 339 19.23 3.68 -7.24
CA GLU A 339 18.72 4.99 -6.87
C GLU A 339 19.89 5.96 -6.67
N LYS A 340 19.78 7.17 -7.23
CA LYS A 340 20.85 8.15 -7.10
C LYS A 340 20.87 8.77 -5.70
N VAL A 341 22.06 8.89 -5.13
CA VAL A 341 22.25 9.61 -3.88
C VAL A 341 21.92 11.09 -4.07
N GLN A 342 20.95 11.59 -3.31
CA GLN A 342 20.49 12.97 -3.45
C GLN A 342 21.57 13.98 -2.99
N LYS A 343 21.59 15.15 -3.61
CA LYS A 343 22.47 16.26 -3.20
C LYS A 343 22.16 16.65 -1.75
N GLY A 344 23.21 16.87 -0.95
CA GLY A 344 23.08 17.17 0.47
C GLY A 344 23.02 15.94 1.38
N THR A 345 23.18 14.74 0.83
CA THR A 345 23.42 13.53 1.62
C THR A 345 24.81 13.59 2.24
N SER A 346 24.90 13.32 3.54
CA SER A 346 26.16 13.24 4.29
C SER A 346 26.33 11.86 4.91
N GLU A 347 27.50 11.61 5.48
CA GLU A 347 27.66 10.49 6.40
C GLU A 347 26.77 10.71 7.64
N ALA A 348 26.15 9.63 8.13
CA ALA A 348 25.28 9.67 9.30
C ALA A 348 26.10 9.71 10.59
N PHE A 349 25.63 10.44 11.59
CA PHE A 349 26.23 10.42 12.92
C PHE A 349 25.77 9.20 13.72
N PRO A 350 26.52 8.74 14.74
CA PRO A 350 26.13 7.56 15.53
C PRO A 350 24.69 7.63 16.08
N GLU A 351 24.24 8.80 16.52
CA GLU A 351 22.87 9.03 16.99
C GLU A 351 21.79 8.82 15.92
N ASP A 352 22.12 9.03 14.64
CA ASP A 352 21.22 8.82 13.52
C ASP A 352 21.12 7.34 13.13
N ILE A 353 22.16 6.56 13.42
CA ILE A 353 22.32 5.17 12.97
C ILE A 353 21.65 4.18 13.94
N ALA A 354 21.52 4.54 15.22
CA ALA A 354 21.02 3.64 16.27
C ALA A 354 19.70 2.92 15.91
N CYS A 355 18.77 3.60 15.25
CA CYS A 355 17.50 2.99 14.82
C CYS A 355 17.69 1.95 13.69
N LEU A 356 18.60 2.22 12.75
CA LEU A 356 18.93 1.31 11.67
C LEU A 356 19.66 0.06 12.21
N GLU A 357 20.61 0.27 13.13
CA GLU A 357 21.32 -0.81 13.83
C GLU A 357 20.37 -1.71 14.63
N GLU A 358 19.47 -1.13 15.44
CA GLU A 358 18.48 -1.90 16.19
C GLU A 358 17.63 -2.76 15.24
N LYS A 359 17.15 -2.19 14.12
CA LYS A 359 16.39 -2.94 13.12
C LYS A 359 17.21 -4.03 12.45
N ALA A 360 18.46 -3.75 12.10
CA ALA A 360 19.36 -4.71 11.49
C ALA A 360 19.64 -5.89 12.44
N GLU A 361 19.95 -5.61 13.70
CA GLU A 361 20.16 -6.62 14.76
C GLU A 361 18.91 -7.49 14.94
N LEU A 362 17.72 -6.88 15.02
CA LEU A 362 16.45 -7.61 15.10
C LEU A 362 16.19 -8.54 13.91
N CYS A 363 16.78 -8.21 12.76
CA CYS A 363 16.70 -8.99 11.55
C CYS A 363 17.89 -9.95 11.36
N GLY A 364 18.82 -10.04 12.32
CA GLY A 364 20.05 -10.82 12.17
C GLY A 364 20.87 -10.38 10.96
N ILE A 365 20.95 -9.06 10.74
CA ILE A 365 21.70 -8.44 9.65
C ILE A 365 22.91 -7.75 10.26
N GLU A 366 24.07 -8.12 9.77
CA GLU A 366 25.31 -7.46 10.14
C GLU A 366 25.58 -6.29 9.19
N ILE A 367 25.62 -5.08 9.76
CA ILE A 367 25.96 -3.84 9.05
C ILE A 367 27.27 -3.23 9.56
N ALA A 368 28.05 -3.98 10.33
CA ALA A 368 29.38 -3.57 10.78
C ALA A 368 30.24 -3.19 9.56
N ASP A 369 31.02 -2.12 9.70
CA ASP A 369 31.90 -1.57 8.67
C ASP A 369 31.21 -1.06 7.39
N THR A 370 29.87 -0.98 7.38
CA THR A 370 29.14 -0.35 6.28
C THR A 370 29.09 1.15 6.45
N ARG A 371 29.36 1.89 5.36
CA ARG A 371 29.14 3.34 5.35
C ARG A 371 27.64 3.62 5.37
N ILE A 372 27.20 4.42 6.34
CA ILE A 372 25.81 4.83 6.48
C ILE A 372 25.66 6.30 6.09
N LEU A 373 24.64 6.59 5.29
CA LEU A 373 24.35 7.91 4.79
C LEU A 373 23.06 8.45 5.40
N LYS A 374 22.98 9.77 5.57
CA LYS A 374 21.78 10.50 5.94
C LYS A 374 21.45 11.54 4.86
N THR A 375 20.25 11.46 4.31
CA THR A 375 19.78 12.43 3.32
C THR A 375 19.39 13.76 3.98
N ALA A 376 19.27 14.82 3.19
CA ALA A 376 18.70 16.09 3.64
C ALA A 376 17.25 15.94 4.17
N ALA A 377 16.52 14.92 3.72
CA ALA A 377 15.18 14.56 4.21
C ALA A 377 15.21 13.73 5.51
N GLY A 378 16.39 13.42 6.05
CA GLY A 378 16.56 12.65 7.29
C GLY A 378 16.46 11.13 7.12
N ARG A 379 16.43 10.60 5.89
CA ARG A 379 16.47 9.15 5.63
C ARG A 379 17.88 8.63 5.89
N VAL A 380 18.02 7.63 6.76
CA VAL A 380 19.29 6.99 7.11
C VAL A 380 19.37 5.65 6.39
N MET A 381 20.44 5.41 5.61
CA MET A 381 20.52 4.24 4.73
C MET A 381 21.94 3.70 4.58
N ILE A 382 22.05 2.39 4.34
CA ILE A 382 23.30 1.72 3.99
C ILE A 382 23.75 2.14 2.58
N GLU A 383 24.98 2.64 2.44
CA GLU A 383 25.55 3.05 1.15
C GLU A 383 25.81 1.82 0.25
N ASP A 384 26.49 0.82 0.78
CA ASP A 384 26.94 -0.33 -0.01
C ASP A 384 26.41 -1.66 0.54
N ILE A 385 25.37 -2.18 -0.11
CA ILE A 385 24.79 -3.47 0.26
C ILE A 385 25.72 -4.66 0.06
N ARG A 386 26.86 -4.54 -0.65
CA ARG A 386 27.82 -5.64 -0.80
C ARG A 386 28.40 -6.06 0.54
N GLN A 387 28.60 -5.09 1.44
CA GLN A 387 29.22 -5.27 2.76
C GLN A 387 28.25 -5.86 3.81
N VAL A 388 26.95 -5.92 3.53
CA VAL A 388 25.94 -6.36 4.50
C VAL A 388 25.94 -7.89 4.68
N GLY A 389 26.11 -8.40 5.89
CA GLY A 389 25.93 -9.83 6.19
C GLY A 389 24.44 -10.20 6.22
N LEU A 390 24.03 -11.21 5.45
CA LEU A 390 22.67 -11.78 5.51
C LEU A 390 22.73 -13.29 5.73
N ASP A 391 22.22 -13.73 6.88
CA ASP A 391 21.97 -15.15 7.18
C ASP A 391 20.81 -15.76 6.38
#